data_AF-A0A2N1NNN6-F1
#
_entry.id   AF-A0A2N1NNN6-F1
#
_cell.length_a   1.000
_cell.length_b   1.000
_cell.length_c   1.000
_cell.angle_alpha   90.00
_cell.angle_beta   90.00
_cell.angle_gamma   90.00
#
_symmetry.space_group_name_H-M   'P 1'
#
loop_
_entity.id
_entity.type
_entity.pdbx_description
1 polymer ?
#
loop_
_entity_poly.entity_id
_entity_poly.type
_entity_poly.pdbx_seq_one_letter_code
_entity_poly.pdbx_strand_id
1 'polypeptide(L)'
;MEPKSYKSDPIFGCNISLENESFFERFRCTLIQPLKIAYAYKPFVRQLNDIRDQMNIKSVSEIVPKVSLALIDTFFGFELPQSTAPNVQEIGPVLSEEYPPLTPELSDFINGHKRVLYVAFGTRFFATIENNTKILQSLIEAINNKIVDGVIWALSETSKDEFNPTLTFTDGTQVQTLPILNNIHPHIHITKFAPQFAVLNHTNTKLFFSHGGAGSTHESLYTGTPMLVLPFAGDQMGNAQKLKSAGIALSINKNALDVKDILNKIDFLLNDKHIKKNSKRMKYLARINSNRKYRAADLIEYMLYSSGLNEYLDDDFLKEWIPAESRMGFIKANNLDVYGVLFIIILALIGIAFKLI
;
A
#
# COMPACT_ATOMS: atom_id res chain seq x y z
N MET A 1 -30.13 -8.18 -9.95
CA MET A 1 -29.08 -8.40 -8.93
C MET A 1 -28.32 -7.11 -8.82
N GLU A 2 -28.33 -6.45 -7.67
CA GLU A 2 -27.26 -5.50 -7.40
C GLU A 2 -25.96 -6.30 -7.39
N PRO A 3 -24.95 -5.94 -8.19
CA PRO A 3 -23.68 -6.65 -8.17
C PRO A 3 -23.11 -6.51 -6.75
N LYS A 4 -22.89 -7.63 -6.05
CA LYS A 4 -22.10 -7.60 -4.82
C LYS A 4 -20.74 -7.00 -5.18
N SER A 5 -20.34 -5.94 -4.47
CA SER A 5 -19.10 -5.25 -4.79
C SER A 5 -17.95 -6.24 -4.68
N TYR A 6 -17.20 -6.34 -5.76
CA TYR A 6 -16.06 -7.22 -5.90
C TYR A 6 -14.98 -6.80 -4.89
N LYS A 7 -14.86 -7.49 -3.75
CA LYS A 7 -13.76 -7.27 -2.81
C LYS A 7 -12.71 -8.36 -3.01
N SER A 8 -11.58 -7.99 -3.59
CA SER A 8 -10.32 -8.68 -3.33
C SER A 8 -9.43 -7.68 -2.62
N ASP A 9 -9.23 -7.84 -1.32
CA ASP A 9 -7.99 -7.31 -0.74
C ASP A 9 -6.82 -7.88 -1.57
N PRO A 10 -5.72 -7.14 -1.77
CA PRO A 10 -4.56 -7.66 -2.48
C PRO A 10 -4.04 -8.89 -1.74
N ILE A 11 -4.48 -10.06 -2.21
CA ILE A 11 -3.95 -11.33 -1.77
C ILE A 11 -2.57 -11.43 -2.39
N PHE A 12 -1.57 -11.80 -1.60
CA PHE A 12 -0.20 -11.92 -2.09
C PHE A 12 -0.16 -12.81 -3.35
N GLY A 13 0.37 -12.26 -4.45
CA GLY A 13 0.41 -12.95 -5.75
C GLY A 13 -0.86 -12.84 -6.59
N CYS A 14 -1.77 -11.91 -6.26
CA CYS A 14 -2.96 -11.57 -7.03
C CYS A 14 -3.00 -10.06 -7.31
N ASN A 15 -3.68 -9.68 -8.39
CA ASN A 15 -3.92 -8.27 -8.69
C ASN A 15 -4.95 -7.68 -7.72
N ILE A 16 -4.79 -6.39 -7.39
CA ILE A 16 -5.71 -5.66 -6.49
C ILE A 16 -7.16 -5.67 -7.01
N SER A 17 -7.37 -5.73 -8.33
CA SER A 17 -8.67 -5.89 -8.95
C SER A 17 -8.65 -7.12 -9.84
N LEU A 18 -9.71 -7.94 -9.77
CA LEU A 18 -9.91 -9.05 -10.70
C LEU A 18 -11.04 -8.79 -11.70
N GLU A 19 -11.45 -7.52 -11.87
CA GLU A 19 -12.52 -7.10 -12.80
C GLU A 19 -12.29 -7.62 -14.23
N ASN A 20 -11.05 -7.56 -14.70
CA ASN A 20 -10.66 -7.94 -16.05
C ASN A 20 -9.88 -9.27 -16.10
N GLU A 21 -9.91 -10.05 -15.02
CA GLU A 21 -9.15 -11.29 -14.93
C GLU A 21 -9.91 -12.49 -15.48
N SER A 22 -9.16 -13.47 -15.99
CA SER A 22 -9.74 -14.72 -16.47
C SER A 22 -10.48 -15.46 -15.35
N PHE A 23 -11.40 -16.36 -15.71
CA PHE A 23 -12.04 -17.22 -14.72
C PHE A 23 -11.02 -18.00 -13.88
N PHE A 24 -9.96 -18.51 -14.51
CA PHE A 24 -8.92 -19.28 -13.80
C PHE A 24 -8.18 -18.43 -12.77
N GLU A 25 -7.81 -17.19 -13.12
CA GLU A 25 -7.17 -16.28 -12.18
C GLU A 25 -8.12 -15.86 -11.05
N ARG A 26 -9.39 -15.57 -11.37
CA ARG A 26 -10.41 -15.32 -10.34
C ARG A 26 -10.57 -16.52 -9.41
N PHE A 27 -10.63 -17.74 -9.92
CA PHE A 27 -10.72 -18.97 -9.13
C PHE A 27 -9.47 -19.16 -8.24
N ARG A 28 -8.27 -19.01 -8.82
CA ARG A 28 -7.01 -19.12 -8.10
C ARG A 28 -6.92 -18.10 -6.97
N CYS A 29 -7.24 -16.85 -7.24
CA CYS A 29 -7.14 -15.77 -6.27
C CYS A 29 -8.26 -15.78 -5.22
N THR A 30 -9.45 -16.26 -5.56
CA THR A 30 -10.58 -16.31 -4.61
C THR A 30 -10.51 -17.52 -3.68
N LEU A 31 -10.00 -18.67 -4.15
CA LEU A 31 -10.03 -19.92 -3.39
C LEU A 31 -8.64 -20.47 -3.09
N ILE A 32 -7.83 -20.71 -4.13
CA ILE A 32 -6.55 -21.42 -3.98
C ILE A 32 -5.56 -20.60 -3.13
N GLN A 33 -5.41 -19.32 -3.44
CA GLN A 33 -4.41 -18.46 -2.84
C GLN A 33 -4.71 -18.16 -1.35
N PRO A 34 -5.94 -17.82 -0.94
CA PRO A 34 -6.30 -17.73 0.49
C PRO A 34 -6.03 -19.02 1.26
N LEU A 35 -6.37 -20.19 0.71
CA LEU A 35 -6.12 -21.47 1.36
C LEU A 35 -4.62 -21.75 1.51
N LYS A 36 -3.82 -21.44 0.49
CA LYS A 36 -2.35 -21.55 0.57
C LYS A 36 -1.76 -20.64 1.64
N ILE A 37 -2.23 -19.38 1.70
CA ILE A 37 -1.79 -18.43 2.73
C ILE A 37 -2.20 -18.93 4.12
N ALA A 38 -3.46 -19.30 4.31
CA ALA A 38 -3.95 -19.83 5.58
C ALA A 38 -3.13 -21.05 6.05
N TYR A 39 -2.82 -21.98 5.14
CA TYR A 39 -1.96 -23.12 5.43
C TYR A 39 -0.54 -22.70 5.82
N ALA A 40 0.07 -21.79 5.06
CA ALA A 40 1.43 -21.32 5.31
C ALA A 40 1.57 -20.51 6.63
N TYR A 41 0.54 -19.73 6.99
CA TYR A 41 0.54 -18.91 8.21
C TYR A 41 0.09 -19.66 9.46
N LYS A 42 -0.54 -20.83 9.32
CA LYS A 42 -1.04 -21.64 10.45
C LYS A 42 0.01 -21.91 11.54
N PRO A 43 1.27 -22.28 11.23
CA PRO A 43 2.29 -22.50 12.26
C PRO A 43 2.61 -21.23 13.04
N PHE A 44 2.72 -20.10 12.35
CA PHE A 44 3.00 -18.79 12.97
C PHE A 44 1.85 -18.35 13.87
N VAL A 45 0.60 -18.51 13.44
CA VAL A 45 -0.58 -18.18 14.27
C VAL A 45 -0.63 -19.03 15.54
N ARG A 46 -0.31 -20.34 15.44
CA ARG A 46 -0.21 -21.22 16.61
C ARG A 46 0.86 -20.73 17.58
N GLN A 47 2.07 -20.46 17.08
CA GLN A 47 3.17 -19.96 17.91
C GLN A 47 2.81 -18.64 18.60
N LEU A 48 2.15 -17.72 17.90
CA LEU A 48 1.69 -16.47 18.51
C LEU A 48 0.64 -16.70 19.59
N ASN A 49 -0.28 -17.64 19.38
CA ASN A 49 -1.28 -18.00 20.39
C ASN A 49 -0.64 -18.69 21.60
N ASP A 50 0.36 -19.55 21.40
CA ASP A 50 1.12 -20.15 22.50
C ASP A 50 1.80 -19.07 23.37
N ILE A 51 2.37 -18.03 22.73
CA ILE A 51 2.96 -16.88 23.44
C ILE A 51 1.89 -16.07 24.17
N ARG A 52 0.71 -15.85 23.55
CA ARG A 52 -0.41 -15.15 24.20
C ARG A 52 -0.86 -15.91 25.45
N ASP A 53 -1.02 -17.22 25.35
CA ASP A 53 -1.45 -18.06 26.46
C ASP A 53 -0.42 -18.00 27.61
N GLN A 54 0.88 -18.03 27.31
CA GLN A 54 1.95 -17.83 28.30
C GLN A 54 1.89 -16.46 29.00
N MET A 55 1.36 -15.44 28.32
CA MET A 55 1.17 -14.08 28.86
C MET A 55 -0.23 -13.86 29.45
N ASN A 56 -1.06 -14.91 29.60
CA ASN A 56 -2.47 -14.80 30.00
C ASN A 56 -3.31 -13.88 29.10
N ILE A 57 -2.95 -13.77 27.82
CA ILE A 57 -3.70 -13.04 26.79
C ILE A 57 -4.57 -14.04 26.04
N LYS A 58 -5.84 -13.71 25.83
CA LYS A 58 -6.79 -14.57 25.10
C LYS A 58 -6.27 -14.86 23.69
N SER A 59 -6.10 -16.14 23.38
CA SER A 59 -5.83 -16.61 22.02
C SER A 59 -6.91 -16.17 21.04
N VAL A 60 -6.49 -15.83 19.81
CA VAL A 60 -7.38 -15.30 18.77
C VAL A 60 -7.59 -16.38 17.70
N SER A 61 -8.84 -16.71 17.41
CA SER A 61 -9.25 -17.63 16.34
C SER A 61 -9.82 -16.92 15.12
N GLU A 62 -10.38 -15.72 15.28
CA GLU A 62 -10.98 -14.94 14.20
C GLU A 62 -9.97 -13.98 13.57
N ILE A 63 -9.98 -13.91 12.23
CA ILE A 63 -9.05 -13.07 11.47
C ILE A 63 -9.45 -11.59 11.54
N VAL A 64 -10.72 -11.28 11.85
CA VAL A 64 -11.21 -9.90 12.01
C VAL A 64 -12.27 -9.87 13.13
N PRO A 65 -12.06 -9.11 14.22
CA PRO A 65 -13.07 -8.98 15.27
C PRO A 65 -14.30 -8.21 14.78
N LYS A 66 -15.49 -8.54 15.30
CA LYS A 66 -16.68 -7.71 15.16
C LYS A 66 -16.45 -6.39 15.90
N VAL A 67 -16.55 -5.26 15.18
CA VAL A 67 -16.31 -3.92 15.72
C VAL A 67 -17.47 -2.98 15.44
N SER A 68 -17.80 -2.12 16.41
CA SER A 68 -18.87 -1.12 16.29
C SER A 68 -18.51 0.05 15.39
N LEU A 69 -17.22 0.36 15.27
CA LEU A 69 -16.66 1.37 14.37
C LEU A 69 -15.26 0.92 13.92
N ALA A 70 -15.04 0.89 12.62
CA ALA A 70 -13.74 0.65 12.00
C ALA A 70 -13.28 1.93 11.29
N LEU A 71 -12.20 2.52 11.79
CA LEU A 71 -11.58 3.68 11.17
C LEU A 71 -10.42 3.21 10.29
N ILE A 72 -10.52 3.43 8.99
CA ILE A 72 -9.52 2.98 8.02
C ILE A 72 -8.73 4.20 7.54
N ASP A 73 -7.42 4.21 7.78
CA ASP A 73 -6.54 5.26 7.28
C ASP A 73 -6.32 5.08 5.76
N THR A 74 -7.28 5.56 4.97
CA THR A 74 -7.21 5.66 3.51
C THR A 74 -8.34 6.57 3.00
N PHE A 75 -8.55 6.68 1.68
CA PHE A 75 -9.62 7.48 1.09
C PHE A 75 -10.09 6.97 -0.27
N PHE A 76 -11.36 7.24 -0.60
CA PHE A 76 -11.93 6.92 -1.90
C PHE A 76 -11.25 7.71 -3.03
N GLY A 77 -11.03 7.00 -4.15
CA GLY A 77 -10.29 7.51 -5.31
C GLY A 77 -8.79 7.21 -5.26
N PHE A 78 -8.26 6.78 -4.11
CA PHE A 78 -7.02 6.01 -4.03
C PHE A 78 -7.30 4.51 -3.88
N GLU A 79 -8.23 4.14 -2.98
CA GLU A 79 -8.73 2.76 -2.91
C GLU A 79 -9.57 2.40 -4.13
N LEU A 80 -9.64 1.09 -4.40
CA LEU A 80 -10.56 0.56 -5.39
C LEU A 80 -12.01 0.83 -4.96
N PRO A 81 -12.91 1.15 -5.92
CA PRO A 81 -14.33 1.32 -5.62
C PRO A 81 -14.92 0.05 -5.00
N GLN A 82 -15.55 0.18 -3.83
CA GLN A 82 -16.19 -0.93 -3.13
C GLN A 82 -17.37 -0.45 -2.28
N SER A 83 -18.31 -1.34 -2.01
CA SER A 83 -19.36 -1.09 -1.02
C SER A 83 -18.77 -1.28 0.37
N THR A 84 -18.97 -0.29 1.22
CA THR A 84 -18.53 -0.32 2.63
C THR A 84 -19.75 -0.20 3.53
N ALA A 85 -19.67 -0.86 4.68
CA ALA A 85 -20.69 -0.74 5.71
C ALA A 85 -20.62 0.65 6.39
N PRO A 86 -21.73 1.21 6.89
CA PRO A 86 -21.71 2.52 7.55
C PRO A 86 -20.78 2.58 8.77
N ASN A 87 -20.54 1.47 9.46
CA ASN A 87 -19.56 1.40 10.55
C ASN A 87 -18.09 1.36 10.09
N VAL A 88 -17.81 1.26 8.79
CA VAL A 88 -16.46 1.33 8.23
C VAL A 88 -16.28 2.70 7.61
N GLN A 89 -15.38 3.50 8.20
CA GLN A 89 -15.20 4.91 7.85
C GLN A 89 -13.76 5.16 7.43
N GLU A 90 -13.56 5.62 6.21
CA GLU A 90 -12.27 6.05 5.71
C GLU A 90 -11.92 7.47 6.20
N ILE A 91 -10.79 7.60 6.89
CA ILE A 91 -10.39 8.82 7.60
C ILE A 91 -9.05 9.41 7.13
N GLY A 92 -8.46 8.79 6.11
CA GLY A 92 -7.08 9.03 5.71
C GLY A 92 -6.91 10.04 4.55
N PRO A 93 -5.66 10.39 4.23
CA PRO A 93 -4.47 9.98 4.96
C PRO A 93 -4.34 10.77 6.27
N VAL A 94 -4.21 10.06 7.40
CA VAL A 94 -3.99 10.65 8.71
C VAL A 94 -2.53 11.06 8.80
N LEU A 95 -2.27 12.35 8.60
CA LEU A 95 -0.94 12.94 8.64
C LEU A 95 -0.83 13.96 9.78
N SER A 96 0.37 14.03 10.35
CA SER A 96 0.71 15.06 11.33
C SER A 96 0.64 16.45 10.70
N GLU A 97 0.18 17.43 11.46
CA GLU A 97 0.20 18.85 11.04
C GLU A 97 1.61 19.43 11.14
N GLU A 98 2.37 18.93 12.10
CA GLU A 98 3.75 19.29 12.33
C GLU A 98 4.67 18.16 11.89
N TYR A 99 5.75 18.52 11.20
CA TYR A 99 6.77 17.60 10.77
C TYR A 99 8.15 18.22 11.00
N PRO A 100 9.18 17.41 11.32
CA PRO A 100 10.52 17.94 11.51
C PRO A 100 10.98 18.68 10.26
N PRO A 101 11.59 19.88 10.40
CA PRO A 101 12.13 20.60 9.25
C PRO A 101 13.34 19.86 8.67
N LEU A 102 13.74 20.22 7.45
CA LEU A 102 15.02 19.81 6.89
C LEU A 102 16.15 20.28 7.80
N THR A 103 17.17 19.44 8.00
CA THR A 103 18.43 19.89 8.60
C THR A 103 19.10 20.91 7.67
N PRO A 104 19.97 21.81 8.18
CA PRO A 104 20.68 22.76 7.33
C PRO A 104 21.41 22.08 6.16
N GLU A 105 22.10 20.97 6.44
CA GLU A 105 22.81 20.18 5.43
C GLU A 105 21.88 19.65 4.32
N LEU A 106 20.73 19.06 4.68
CA LEU A 106 19.74 18.59 3.70
C LEU A 106 19.11 19.76 2.94
N SER A 107 18.87 20.89 3.62
CA SER A 107 18.33 22.08 2.99
C SER A 107 19.29 22.63 1.94
N ASP A 108 20.58 22.78 2.27
CA ASP A 108 21.61 23.26 1.36
C ASP A 108 21.76 22.32 0.15
N PHE A 109 21.80 21.01 0.39
CA PHE A 109 21.88 20.01 -0.68
C PHE A 109 20.69 20.09 -1.65
N ILE A 110 19.45 20.10 -1.12
CA ILE A 110 18.25 20.14 -1.96
C ILE A 110 18.14 21.46 -2.71
N ASN A 111 18.52 22.59 -2.09
CA ASN A 111 18.50 23.90 -2.73
C ASN A 111 19.56 24.05 -3.82
N GLY A 112 20.69 23.34 -3.70
CA GLY A 112 21.73 23.27 -4.72
C GLY A 112 21.34 22.49 -5.98
N HIS A 113 20.19 21.79 -5.99
CA HIS A 113 19.78 20.87 -7.05
C HIS A 113 18.34 21.16 -7.52
N LYS A 114 18.02 20.94 -8.80
CA LYS A 114 16.72 21.29 -9.39
C LYS A 114 15.76 20.10 -9.50
N ARG A 115 16.29 18.89 -9.58
CA ARG A 115 15.59 17.62 -9.79
C ARG A 115 16.15 16.59 -8.83
N VAL A 116 15.71 16.68 -7.58
CA VAL A 116 16.10 15.75 -6.52
C VAL A 116 15.22 14.50 -6.58
N LEU A 117 15.88 13.34 -6.58
CA LEU A 117 15.29 12.02 -6.35
C LEU A 117 15.50 11.63 -4.89
N TYR A 118 14.42 11.43 -4.16
CA TYR A 118 14.47 10.91 -2.80
C TYR A 118 14.34 9.39 -2.81
N VAL A 119 15.13 8.67 -2.01
CA VAL A 119 15.15 7.21 -1.93
C VAL A 119 14.99 6.78 -0.47
N ALA A 120 13.99 5.93 -0.17
CA ALA A 120 13.81 5.34 1.15
C ALA A 120 13.02 4.02 1.12
N PHE A 121 13.64 2.95 1.62
CA PHE A 121 13.06 1.60 1.61
C PHE A 121 12.49 1.15 2.97
N GLY A 122 12.43 2.06 3.95
CA GLY A 122 11.91 1.78 5.28
C GLY A 122 12.91 1.03 6.16
N THR A 123 12.42 0.49 7.29
CA THR A 123 13.26 -0.07 8.37
C THR A 123 13.02 -1.57 8.62
N ARG A 124 12.09 -2.20 7.89
CA ARG A 124 11.63 -3.57 8.17
C ARG A 124 12.11 -4.61 7.18
N PHE A 125 12.28 -4.24 5.93
CA PHE A 125 12.70 -5.13 4.85
C PHE A 125 13.89 -4.51 4.12
N PHE A 126 14.79 -5.38 3.66
CA PHE A 126 16.05 -4.97 3.06
C PHE A 126 16.22 -5.59 1.69
N ALA A 127 16.91 -4.87 0.81
CA ALA A 127 17.35 -5.39 -0.47
C ALA A 127 18.60 -6.26 -0.28
N THR A 128 18.83 -7.17 -1.23
CA THR A 128 20.07 -7.94 -1.29
C THR A 128 21.24 -7.03 -1.68
N ILE A 129 22.47 -7.47 -1.41
CA ILE A 129 23.70 -6.76 -1.83
C ILE A 129 23.69 -6.46 -3.32
N GLU A 130 23.29 -7.44 -4.14
CA GLU A 130 23.17 -7.27 -5.59
C GLU A 130 22.16 -6.18 -5.95
N ASN A 131 20.97 -6.18 -5.34
CA ASN A 131 19.94 -5.19 -5.61
C ASN A 131 20.36 -3.80 -5.15
N ASN A 132 20.94 -3.67 -3.95
CA ASN A 132 21.50 -2.40 -3.46
C ASN A 132 22.56 -1.83 -4.42
N THR A 133 23.44 -2.70 -4.92
CA THR A 133 24.47 -2.35 -5.91
C THR A 133 23.84 -1.83 -7.21
N LYS A 134 22.87 -2.55 -7.77
CA LYS A 134 22.16 -2.14 -8.99
C LYS A 134 21.35 -0.85 -8.81
N ILE A 135 20.73 -0.65 -7.64
CA ILE A 135 20.03 0.59 -7.31
C ILE A 135 21.02 1.74 -7.28
N LEU A 136 22.13 1.62 -6.54
CA LEU A 136 23.14 2.67 -6.46
C LEU A 136 23.74 2.99 -7.83
N GLN A 137 24.05 1.96 -8.62
CA GLN A 137 24.49 2.12 -10.01
C GLN A 137 23.47 2.94 -10.82
N SER A 138 22.19 2.58 -10.74
CA SER A 138 21.12 3.27 -11.46
C SER A 138 20.98 4.74 -11.04
N LEU A 139 21.18 5.06 -9.76
CA LEU A 139 21.12 6.43 -9.25
C LEU A 139 22.25 7.29 -9.83
N ILE A 140 23.46 6.75 -9.90
CA ILE A 140 24.62 7.45 -10.48
C ILE A 140 24.45 7.60 -11.99
N GLU A 141 24.02 6.55 -12.69
CA GLU A 141 23.75 6.63 -14.13
C GLU A 141 22.61 7.62 -14.44
N ALA A 142 21.62 7.76 -13.56
CA ALA A 142 20.57 8.77 -13.70
C ALA A 142 21.13 10.21 -13.58
N ILE A 143 22.14 10.42 -12.73
CA ILE A 143 22.86 11.69 -12.62
C ILE A 143 23.72 11.94 -13.86
N ASN A 144 24.51 10.94 -14.29
CA ASN A 144 25.38 11.04 -15.46
C ASN A 144 24.60 11.35 -16.74
N ASN A 145 23.42 10.74 -16.89
CA ASN A 145 22.50 10.97 -18.00
C ASN A 145 21.66 12.26 -17.85
N LYS A 146 21.89 13.05 -16.79
CA LYS A 146 21.18 14.30 -16.50
C LYS A 146 19.67 14.09 -16.44
N ILE A 147 19.21 12.94 -15.96
CA ILE A 147 17.78 12.67 -15.69
C ILE A 147 17.39 13.35 -14.38
N VAL A 148 18.27 13.23 -13.37
CA VAL A 148 18.22 13.94 -12.08
C VAL A 148 19.56 14.65 -11.86
N ASP A 149 19.61 15.62 -10.94
CA ASP A 149 20.84 16.32 -10.57
C ASP A 149 21.15 16.25 -9.07
N GLY A 150 20.35 15.49 -8.32
CA GLY A 150 20.53 15.26 -6.90
C GLY A 150 19.82 14.00 -6.44
N VAL A 151 20.46 13.25 -5.55
CA VAL A 151 19.86 12.07 -4.92
C VAL A 151 20.04 12.16 -3.41
N ILE A 152 18.95 12.02 -2.67
CA ILE A 152 18.98 11.79 -1.23
C ILE A 152 18.57 10.36 -0.97
N TRP A 153 19.40 9.58 -0.29
CA TRP A 153 19.04 8.22 0.11
C TRP A 153 19.10 8.08 1.63
N ALA A 154 17.93 7.84 2.23
CA ALA A 154 17.81 7.44 3.61
C ALA A 154 18.08 5.92 3.75
N LEU A 155 19.34 5.56 4.06
CA LEU A 155 19.77 4.20 4.42
C LEU A 155 19.57 3.97 5.92
N SER A 156 18.33 3.75 6.34
CA SER A 156 17.99 3.65 7.77
C SER A 156 18.67 2.50 8.48
N GLU A 157 18.51 1.29 7.96
CA GLU A 157 19.02 0.06 8.57
C GLU A 157 19.97 -0.73 7.65
N THR A 158 20.11 -0.29 6.39
CA THR A 158 21.01 -0.91 5.41
C THR A 158 22.45 -0.52 5.71
N SER A 159 23.31 -1.51 5.96
CA SER A 159 24.73 -1.25 6.22
C SER A 159 25.45 -0.86 4.94
N LYS A 160 26.52 -0.07 5.07
CA LYS A 160 27.40 0.27 3.94
C LYS A 160 28.14 -0.96 3.39
N ASP A 161 28.26 -2.01 4.20
CA ASP A 161 28.84 -3.29 3.79
C ASP A 161 27.88 -4.13 2.93
N GLU A 162 26.60 -3.74 2.82
CA GLU A 162 25.61 -4.42 1.98
C GLU A 162 25.61 -3.92 0.52
N PHE A 163 26.77 -3.48 0.05
CA PHE A 163 27.01 -3.03 -1.32
C PHE A 163 28.30 -3.68 -1.83
N ASN A 164 28.36 -3.98 -3.13
CA ASN A 164 29.62 -4.40 -3.73
C ASN A 164 30.64 -3.25 -3.62
N PRO A 165 31.92 -3.53 -3.29
CA PRO A 165 32.96 -2.50 -3.15
C PRO A 165 33.19 -1.67 -4.41
N THR A 166 32.92 -2.25 -5.58
CA THR A 166 33.11 -1.62 -6.89
C THR A 166 31.81 -1.68 -7.70
N LEU A 167 31.41 -0.55 -8.28
CA LEU A 167 30.33 -0.46 -9.25
C LEU A 167 30.93 -0.51 -10.65
N THR A 168 30.31 -1.28 -11.55
CA THR A 168 30.63 -1.28 -12.98
C THR A 168 29.43 -0.71 -13.72
N PHE A 169 29.61 0.44 -14.37
CA PHE A 169 28.57 1.10 -15.14
C PHE A 169 28.33 0.43 -16.50
N THR A 170 27.22 0.78 -17.14
CA THR A 170 26.83 0.26 -18.46
C THR A 170 27.88 0.51 -19.55
N ASP A 171 28.69 1.57 -19.44
CA ASP A 171 29.79 1.90 -20.37
C ASP A 171 31.12 1.16 -20.07
N GLY A 172 31.13 0.32 -19.02
CA GLY A 172 32.31 -0.41 -18.55
C GLY A 172 33.18 0.36 -17.54
N THR A 173 32.87 1.63 -17.26
CA THR A 173 33.59 2.43 -16.26
C THR A 173 33.37 1.84 -14.86
N GLN A 174 34.44 1.80 -14.05
CA GLN A 174 34.36 1.30 -12.67
C GLN A 174 34.65 2.40 -11.66
N VAL A 175 33.90 2.39 -10.56
CA VAL A 175 34.10 3.33 -9.43
C VAL A 175 34.00 2.60 -8.09
N GLN A 176 34.67 3.15 -7.09
CA GLN A 176 34.56 2.65 -5.71
C GLN A 176 33.25 3.11 -5.07
N THR A 177 32.56 2.18 -4.42
CA THR A 177 31.26 2.43 -3.78
C THR A 177 31.40 3.23 -2.49
N LEU A 178 32.44 2.94 -1.69
CA LEU A 178 32.60 3.48 -0.34
C LEU A 178 32.68 5.03 -0.29
N PRO A 179 33.44 5.72 -1.17
CA PRO A 179 33.42 7.18 -1.22
C PRO A 179 32.02 7.77 -1.42
N ILE A 180 31.19 7.14 -2.26
CA ILE A 180 29.82 7.57 -2.55
C ILE A 180 28.95 7.39 -1.31
N LEU A 181 29.05 6.22 -0.66
CA LEU A 181 28.34 5.93 0.59
C LEU A 181 28.78 6.84 1.77
N ASN A 182 29.94 7.48 1.66
CA ASN A 182 30.49 8.43 2.63
C ASN A 182 30.27 9.90 2.24
N ASN A 183 29.33 10.20 1.34
CA ASN A 183 28.97 11.56 0.92
C ASN A 183 30.12 12.35 0.26
N ILE A 184 31.08 11.67 -0.38
CA ILE A 184 32.13 12.33 -1.16
C ILE A 184 31.59 12.73 -2.55
N HIS A 185 30.57 12.04 -3.06
CA HIS A 185 29.99 12.36 -4.37
C HIS A 185 29.08 13.60 -4.28
N PRO A 186 29.30 14.67 -5.08
CA PRO A 186 28.64 15.96 -4.87
C PRO A 186 27.14 15.97 -5.15
N HIS A 187 26.62 14.99 -5.90
CA HIS A 187 25.20 14.88 -6.26
C HIS A 187 24.46 13.75 -5.50
N ILE A 188 25.11 13.11 -4.53
CA ILE A 188 24.49 12.04 -3.73
C ILE A 188 24.68 12.35 -2.25
N HIS A 189 23.59 12.38 -1.52
CA HIS A 189 23.58 12.55 -0.07
C HIS A 189 22.93 11.33 0.59
N ILE A 190 23.73 10.56 1.30
CA ILE A 190 23.37 9.38 2.08
C ILE A 190 23.21 9.79 3.54
N THR A 191 22.08 9.43 4.13
CA THR A 191 21.80 9.65 5.56
C THR A 191 21.12 8.44 6.17
N LYS A 192 21.22 8.25 7.49
CA LYS A 192 20.41 7.25 8.21
C LYS A 192 18.94 7.66 8.31
N PHE A 193 18.69 8.95 8.43
CA PHE A 193 17.35 9.50 8.60
C PHE A 193 17.22 10.81 7.83
N ALA A 194 16.10 10.95 7.13
CA ALA A 194 15.67 12.21 6.56
C ALA A 194 14.24 12.48 7.03
N PRO A 195 13.88 13.75 7.33
CA PRO A 195 12.51 14.12 7.61
C PRO A 195 11.68 13.98 6.33
N GLN A 196 11.19 12.76 6.08
CA GLN A 196 10.68 12.29 4.79
C GLN A 196 9.63 13.25 4.22
N PHE A 197 8.63 13.61 5.01
CA PHE A 197 7.60 14.55 4.59
C PHE A 197 8.18 15.90 4.14
N ALA A 198 9.15 16.45 4.87
CA ALA A 198 9.79 17.72 4.52
C ALA A 198 10.59 17.61 3.20
N VAL A 199 11.29 16.49 2.99
CA VAL A 199 11.98 16.21 1.71
C VAL A 199 10.97 16.11 0.58
N LEU A 200 9.90 15.33 0.74
CA LEU A 200 8.86 15.12 -0.27
C LEU A 200 8.07 16.40 -0.59
N ASN A 201 7.85 17.27 0.39
CA ASN A 201 7.12 18.53 0.21
C ASN A 201 8.00 19.64 -0.37
N HIS A 202 9.32 19.43 -0.49
CA HIS A 202 10.23 20.41 -1.07
C HIS A 202 10.02 20.55 -2.59
N THR A 203 10.06 21.77 -3.10
CA THR A 203 9.77 22.06 -4.52
C THR A 203 10.73 21.38 -5.49
N ASN A 204 11.97 21.11 -5.07
CA ASN A 204 13.00 20.48 -5.90
C ASN A 204 12.96 18.95 -5.88
N THR A 205 12.22 18.33 -4.96
CA THR A 205 11.99 16.88 -4.95
C THR A 205 10.97 16.54 -6.02
N LYS A 206 11.37 15.71 -7.00
CA LYS A 206 10.55 15.41 -8.19
C LYS A 206 10.07 13.98 -8.27
N LEU A 207 10.76 13.07 -7.59
CA LEU A 207 10.46 11.65 -7.61
C LEU A 207 10.84 11.02 -6.28
N PHE A 208 10.02 10.07 -5.84
CA PHE A 208 10.30 9.25 -4.66
C PHE A 208 10.49 7.79 -5.06
N PHE A 209 11.70 7.26 -4.88
CA PHE A 209 11.96 5.83 -4.99
C PHE A 209 11.75 5.17 -3.62
N SER A 210 10.65 4.44 -3.47
CA SER A 210 10.21 3.89 -2.19
C SER A 210 9.90 2.40 -2.26
N HIS A 211 9.79 1.77 -1.10
CA HIS A 211 9.25 0.43 -0.94
C HIS A 211 7.72 0.38 -1.09
N GLY A 212 7.02 1.51 -0.98
CA GLY A 212 5.56 1.58 -1.12
C GLY A 212 4.78 1.19 0.14
N GLY A 213 5.35 1.36 1.33
CA GLY A 213 4.59 1.23 2.58
C GLY A 213 3.47 2.27 2.66
N ALA A 214 2.41 1.98 3.43
CA ALA A 214 1.21 2.83 3.52
C ALA A 214 1.52 4.30 3.88
N GLY A 215 2.32 4.56 4.92
CA GLY A 215 2.69 5.92 5.30
C GLY A 215 3.46 6.67 4.21
N SER A 216 4.46 6.03 3.60
CA SER A 216 5.23 6.60 2.48
C SER A 216 4.35 6.91 1.25
N THR A 217 3.39 6.03 0.99
CA THR A 217 2.38 6.19 -0.06
C THR A 217 1.49 7.40 0.23
N HIS A 218 1.01 7.55 1.46
CA HIS A 218 0.18 8.68 1.89
C HIS A 218 0.90 10.02 1.81
N GLU A 219 2.16 10.10 2.27
CA GLU A 219 2.95 11.33 2.19
C GLU A 219 3.24 11.72 0.73
N SER A 220 3.55 10.75 -0.14
CA SER A 220 3.71 10.97 -1.58
C SER A 220 2.41 11.50 -2.21
N LEU A 221 1.28 10.86 -1.91
CA LEU A 221 -0.03 11.29 -2.39
C LEU A 221 -0.32 12.73 -1.92
N TYR A 222 -0.09 13.05 -0.65
CA TYR A 222 -0.33 14.38 -0.07
C TYR A 222 0.57 15.49 -0.64
N THR A 223 1.82 15.16 -0.96
CA THR A 223 2.80 16.09 -1.56
C THR A 223 2.64 16.19 -3.07
N GLY A 224 2.02 15.19 -3.71
CA GLY A 224 1.87 15.06 -5.15
C GLY A 224 3.17 14.64 -5.84
N THR A 225 4.02 13.90 -5.14
CA THR A 225 5.32 13.45 -5.64
C THR A 225 5.16 12.06 -6.27
N PRO A 226 5.39 11.88 -7.59
CA PRO A 226 5.35 10.57 -8.23
C PRO A 226 6.26 9.55 -7.53
N MET A 227 5.96 8.25 -7.69
CA MET A 227 6.73 7.18 -7.07
C MET A 227 7.29 6.17 -8.06
N LEU A 228 8.55 5.79 -7.85
CA LEU A 228 9.06 4.51 -8.32
C LEU A 228 9.01 3.55 -7.14
N VAL A 229 8.38 2.39 -7.30
CA VAL A 229 8.10 1.49 -6.18
C VAL A 229 8.89 0.18 -6.34
N LEU A 230 9.69 -0.16 -5.33
CA LEU A 230 10.35 -1.46 -5.17
C LEU A 230 9.72 -2.21 -3.99
N PRO A 231 8.61 -2.93 -4.22
CA PRO A 231 7.89 -3.60 -3.15
C PRO A 231 8.67 -4.83 -2.62
N PHE A 232 8.82 -4.94 -1.30
CA PHE A 232 9.51 -6.06 -0.63
C PHE A 232 8.57 -7.13 -0.07
N ALA A 233 7.68 -6.77 0.85
CA ALA A 233 6.73 -7.72 1.45
C ALA A 233 5.48 -7.02 2.00
N GLY A 234 4.50 -7.83 2.45
CA GLY A 234 3.27 -7.34 3.07
C GLY A 234 2.36 -6.58 2.11
N ASP A 235 1.84 -5.46 2.58
CA ASP A 235 0.90 -4.57 1.88
C ASP A 235 1.53 -3.82 0.69
N GLN A 236 2.87 -3.73 0.66
CA GLN A 236 3.61 -2.91 -0.31
C GLN A 236 3.29 -3.26 -1.77
N MET A 237 3.02 -4.53 -2.11
CA MET A 237 2.70 -4.92 -3.49
C MET A 237 1.34 -4.36 -3.90
N GLY A 238 0.36 -4.44 -2.99
CA GLY A 238 -0.97 -3.87 -3.20
C GLY A 238 -0.91 -2.36 -3.34
N ASN A 239 -0.15 -1.69 -2.47
CA ASN A 239 0.04 -0.24 -2.56
C ASN A 239 0.72 0.18 -3.88
N ALA A 240 1.75 -0.56 -4.32
CA ALA A 240 2.40 -0.31 -5.60
C ALA A 240 1.40 -0.40 -6.78
N GLN A 241 0.53 -1.41 -6.77
CA GLN A 241 -0.51 -1.56 -7.77
C GLN A 241 -1.56 -0.43 -7.71
N LYS A 242 -1.98 -0.02 -6.51
CA LYS A 242 -2.92 1.10 -6.32
C LYS A 242 -2.32 2.42 -6.83
N LEU A 243 -1.07 2.70 -6.50
CA LEU A 243 -0.33 3.87 -6.99
C LEU A 243 -0.18 3.87 -8.52
N LYS A 244 0.10 2.70 -9.11
CA LYS A 244 0.15 2.52 -10.56
C LYS A 244 -1.22 2.75 -11.20
N SER A 245 -2.29 2.21 -10.62
CA SER A 245 -3.68 2.41 -11.08
C SER A 245 -4.10 3.88 -10.98
N ALA A 246 -3.71 4.57 -9.91
CA ALA A 246 -3.90 6.02 -9.76
C ALA A 246 -3.11 6.85 -10.79
N GLY A 247 -2.17 6.21 -11.51
CA GLY A 247 -1.38 6.79 -12.58
C GLY A 247 -0.32 7.77 -12.08
N ILE A 248 0.25 7.51 -10.90
CA ILE A 248 1.30 8.35 -10.30
C ILE A 248 2.60 7.58 -10.02
N ALA A 249 2.64 6.29 -10.35
CA ALA A 249 3.78 5.45 -10.04
C ALA A 249 4.03 4.35 -11.07
N LEU A 250 5.26 3.85 -11.05
CA LEU A 250 5.66 2.58 -11.68
C LEU A 250 6.25 1.65 -10.62
N SER A 251 6.18 0.34 -10.87
CA SER A 251 6.73 -0.68 -9.98
C SER A 251 7.89 -1.41 -10.65
N ILE A 252 8.86 -1.84 -9.84
CA ILE A 252 9.97 -2.69 -10.26
C ILE A 252 9.82 -4.07 -9.62
N ASN A 253 10.26 -5.11 -10.33
CA ASN A 253 10.34 -6.45 -9.80
C ASN A 253 11.68 -6.66 -9.09
N LYS A 254 11.66 -6.83 -7.76
CA LYS A 254 12.88 -7.06 -6.96
C LYS A 254 13.66 -8.32 -7.34
N ASN A 255 12.99 -9.30 -7.97
CA ASN A 255 13.61 -10.58 -8.38
C ASN A 255 14.24 -10.51 -9.78
N ALA A 256 13.99 -9.43 -10.53
CA ALA A 256 14.48 -9.23 -11.89
C ALA A 256 14.89 -7.77 -12.05
N LEU A 257 15.71 -7.29 -11.11
CA LEU A 257 16.14 -5.89 -11.08
C LEU A 257 17.17 -5.64 -12.20
N ASP A 258 16.89 -4.62 -13.01
CA ASP A 258 17.70 -4.21 -14.15
C ASP A 258 17.94 -2.69 -14.12
N VAL A 259 19.18 -2.28 -14.39
CA VAL A 259 19.62 -0.87 -14.31
C VAL A 259 18.93 -0.04 -15.39
N LYS A 260 18.84 -0.57 -16.62
CA LYS A 260 18.22 0.12 -17.74
C LYS A 260 16.72 0.31 -17.51
N ASP A 261 16.02 -0.70 -16.97
CA ASP A 261 14.62 -0.60 -16.56
C ASP A 261 14.41 0.50 -15.50
N ILE A 262 15.27 0.57 -14.48
CA ILE A 262 15.19 1.63 -13.45
C ILE A 262 15.35 3.01 -14.09
N LEU A 263 16.39 3.21 -14.91
CA LEU A 263 16.66 4.48 -15.58
C LEU A 263 15.48 4.94 -16.45
N ASN A 264 14.96 4.04 -17.28
CA ASN A 264 13.82 4.33 -18.16
C ASN A 264 12.57 4.71 -17.35
N LYS A 265 12.32 4.02 -16.24
CA LYS A 265 11.17 4.31 -15.37
C LYS A 265 11.32 5.64 -14.63
N ILE A 266 12.52 5.98 -14.16
CA ILE A 266 12.82 7.29 -13.55
C ILE A 266 12.54 8.39 -14.58
N ASP A 267 13.09 8.27 -15.79
CA ASP A 267 12.90 9.28 -16.84
C ASP A 267 11.42 9.44 -17.24
N PHE A 268 10.71 8.33 -17.44
CA PHE A 268 9.29 8.35 -17.75
C PHE A 268 8.47 9.06 -16.66
N LEU A 269 8.69 8.71 -15.39
CA LEU A 269 7.95 9.30 -14.26
C LEU A 269 8.17 10.81 -14.12
N LEU A 270 9.34 11.31 -14.53
CA LEU A 270 9.68 12.73 -14.47
C LEU A 270 9.10 13.53 -15.65
N ASN A 271 8.96 12.91 -16.82
CA ASN A 271 8.64 13.61 -18.08
C ASN A 271 7.19 13.42 -18.55
N ASP A 272 6.51 12.34 -18.13
CA ASP A 272 5.17 12.03 -18.63
C ASP A 272 4.10 13.02 -18.14
N LYS A 273 3.29 13.52 -19.09
CA LYS A 273 2.25 14.52 -18.82
C LYS A 273 1.08 13.95 -18.03
N HIS A 274 0.76 12.67 -18.22
CA HIS A 274 -0.33 12.01 -17.49
C HIS A 274 0.07 11.77 -16.03
N ILE A 275 1.31 11.33 -15.76
CA ILE A 275 1.86 11.25 -14.40
C ILE A 275 1.73 12.60 -13.71
N LYS A 276 2.21 13.68 -14.33
CA LYS A 276 2.13 15.04 -13.75
C LYS A 276 0.69 15.49 -13.47
N LYS A 277 -0.25 15.19 -14.37
CA LYS A 277 -1.68 15.52 -14.19
C LYS A 277 -2.29 14.72 -13.04
N ASN A 278 -2.03 13.43 -12.99
CA ASN A 278 -2.56 12.53 -11.97
C ASN A 278 -1.97 12.83 -10.59
N SER A 279 -0.68 13.15 -10.49
CA SER A 279 -0.05 13.53 -9.22
C SER A 279 -0.67 14.81 -8.65
N LYS A 280 -1.00 15.79 -9.50
CA LYS A 280 -1.76 16.99 -9.06
C LYS A 280 -3.16 16.64 -8.59
N ARG A 281 -3.87 15.77 -9.31
CA ARG A 281 -5.22 15.31 -8.94
C ARG A 281 -5.20 14.59 -7.59
N MET A 282 -4.28 13.63 -7.43
CA MET A 282 -4.14 12.86 -6.20
C MET A 282 -3.67 13.72 -5.02
N LYS A 283 -2.80 14.71 -5.24
CA LYS A 283 -2.43 15.73 -4.25
C LYS A 283 -3.64 16.44 -3.67
N TYR A 284 -4.50 16.94 -4.56
CA TYR A 284 -5.70 17.66 -4.15
C TYR A 284 -6.64 16.74 -3.36
N LEU A 285 -6.88 15.53 -3.88
CA LEU A 285 -7.75 14.55 -3.25
C LEU A 285 -7.23 14.12 -1.87
N ALA A 286 -5.94 13.80 -1.74
CA ALA A 286 -5.32 13.41 -0.48
C ALA A 286 -5.40 14.52 0.58
N ARG A 287 -5.18 15.79 0.19
CA ARG A 287 -5.27 16.95 1.10
C ARG A 287 -6.67 17.23 1.60
N ILE A 288 -7.71 17.00 0.78
CA ILE A 288 -9.09 17.11 1.26
C ILE A 288 -9.37 16.02 2.28
N ASN A 289 -9.02 14.78 1.94
CA ASN A 289 -9.38 13.64 2.77
C ASN A 289 -8.55 13.57 4.06
N SER A 290 -7.35 14.16 4.12
CA SER A 290 -6.55 14.20 5.36
C SER A 290 -7.23 14.94 6.52
N ASN A 291 -8.21 15.79 6.23
CA ASN A 291 -9.02 16.46 7.26
C ASN A 291 -10.07 15.55 7.89
N ARG A 292 -10.32 14.35 7.34
CA ARG A 292 -11.28 13.39 7.90
C ARG A 292 -10.83 12.79 9.22
N LYS A 293 -9.58 13.01 9.65
CA LYS A 293 -9.15 12.74 11.02
C LYS A 293 -10.01 13.46 12.07
N TYR A 294 -10.57 14.64 11.77
CA TYR A 294 -11.52 15.31 12.67
C TYR A 294 -12.87 14.61 12.67
N ARG A 295 -13.35 14.14 11.50
CA ARG A 295 -14.54 13.29 11.42
C ARG A 295 -14.36 12.01 12.22
N ALA A 296 -13.15 11.44 12.22
CA ALA A 296 -12.79 10.30 13.06
C ALA A 296 -12.97 10.62 14.55
N ALA A 297 -12.50 11.78 14.99
CA ALA A 297 -12.69 12.26 16.36
C ALA A 297 -14.18 12.40 16.70
N ASP A 298 -14.98 13.06 15.85
CA ASP A 298 -16.43 13.20 16.06
C ASP A 298 -17.13 11.84 16.18
N LEU A 299 -16.72 10.87 15.36
CA LEU A 299 -17.27 9.52 15.40
C LEU A 299 -16.89 8.80 16.69
N ILE A 300 -15.65 8.94 17.15
CA ILE A 300 -15.21 8.36 18.42
C ILE A 300 -16.02 8.98 19.58
N GLU A 301 -16.18 10.29 19.62
CA GLU A 301 -16.99 10.99 20.63
C GLU A 301 -18.44 10.49 20.63
N TYR A 302 -19.04 10.35 19.45
CA TYR A 302 -20.39 9.80 19.33
C TYR A 302 -20.50 8.35 19.84
N MET A 303 -19.53 7.50 19.52
CA MET A 303 -19.51 6.10 19.98
C MET A 303 -19.39 6.03 21.50
N LEU A 304 -18.49 6.83 22.09
CA LEU A 304 -18.31 6.90 23.54
C LEU A 304 -19.56 7.40 24.25
N TYR A 305 -20.14 8.51 23.77
CA TYR A 305 -21.39 9.04 24.30
C TYR A 305 -22.52 8.00 24.24
N SER A 306 -22.72 7.38 23.07
CA SER A 306 -23.76 6.36 22.87
C SER A 306 -23.54 5.14 23.76
N SER A 307 -22.29 4.72 23.97
CA SER A 307 -21.97 3.61 24.87
C SER A 307 -22.33 3.92 26.33
N GLY A 308 -22.15 5.17 26.76
CA GLY A 308 -22.49 5.60 28.13
C GLY A 308 -23.99 5.72 28.40
N LEU A 309 -24.82 5.79 27.36
CA LEU A 309 -26.29 5.75 27.48
C LEU A 309 -26.85 4.33 27.66
N ASN A 310 -26.07 3.30 27.34
CA ASN A 310 -26.53 1.91 27.39
C ASN A 310 -26.03 1.21 28.63
N GLU A 311 -26.93 0.53 29.33
CA GLU A 311 -26.60 -0.27 30.52
C GLU A 311 -25.78 -1.53 30.15
N TYR A 312 -26.03 -2.06 28.94
CA TYR A 312 -25.32 -3.21 28.38
C TYR A 312 -24.99 -2.97 26.90
N LEU A 313 -23.77 -3.31 26.50
CA LEU A 313 -23.37 -3.34 25.09
C LEU A 313 -23.69 -4.73 24.53
N ASP A 314 -24.81 -4.86 23.84
CA ASP A 314 -25.26 -6.09 23.19
C ASP A 314 -25.19 -6.00 21.66
N ASP A 315 -25.73 -7.01 20.98
CA ASP A 315 -25.74 -7.09 19.51
C ASP A 315 -26.67 -6.07 18.82
N ASP A 316 -27.52 -5.38 19.59
CA ASP A 316 -28.42 -4.32 19.09
C ASP A 316 -27.82 -2.92 19.24
N PHE A 317 -26.69 -2.76 19.94
CA PHE A 317 -25.96 -1.50 20.02
C PHE A 317 -25.54 -0.99 18.63
N LEU A 318 -26.03 0.20 18.26
CA LEU A 318 -25.77 0.86 16.95
C LEU A 318 -26.05 -0.04 15.76
N LYS A 319 -27.11 -0.85 15.85
CA LYS A 319 -27.55 -1.77 14.81
C LYS A 319 -27.77 -1.10 13.45
N GLU A 320 -28.14 0.17 13.43
CA GLU A 320 -28.32 0.99 12.24
C GLU A 320 -27.01 1.28 11.49
N TRP A 321 -25.85 1.15 12.15
CA TRP A 321 -24.52 1.30 11.53
C TRP A 321 -23.98 -0.01 10.95
N ILE A 322 -24.60 -1.13 11.29
CA ILE A 322 -24.19 -2.46 10.90
C ILE A 322 -25.14 -2.97 9.80
N PRO A 323 -24.65 -3.51 8.68
CA PRO A 323 -25.52 -4.09 7.65
C PRO A 323 -26.34 -5.27 8.19
N ALA A 324 -27.55 -5.47 7.64
CA ALA A 324 -28.38 -6.61 8.02
C ALA A 324 -27.69 -7.95 7.72
N GLU A 325 -26.97 -8.03 6.60
CA GLU A 325 -26.26 -9.22 6.17
C GLU A 325 -25.20 -9.71 7.17
N SER A 326 -24.52 -8.82 7.90
CA SER A 326 -23.55 -9.22 8.92
C SER A 326 -24.20 -9.68 10.23
N ARG A 327 -25.51 -9.48 10.38
CA ARG A 327 -26.33 -10.06 11.47
C ARG A 327 -27.08 -11.32 11.03
N MET A 328 -26.98 -11.67 9.76
CA MET A 328 -27.65 -12.84 9.18
C MET A 328 -26.60 -13.94 8.96
N GLY A 329 -26.97 -15.20 9.23
CA GLY A 329 -26.10 -16.32 8.87
C GLY A 329 -25.83 -16.35 7.35
N PHE A 330 -24.66 -16.88 6.95
CA PHE A 330 -24.15 -16.84 5.56
C PHE A 330 -25.21 -17.23 4.50
N ILE A 331 -25.99 -18.27 4.75
CA ILE A 331 -27.05 -18.75 3.84
C ILE A 331 -28.08 -17.65 3.57
N LYS A 332 -28.67 -17.09 4.64
CA LYS A 332 -29.72 -16.08 4.56
C LYS A 332 -29.19 -14.74 4.05
N ALA A 333 -27.99 -14.35 4.48
CA ALA A 333 -27.32 -13.12 4.02
C ALA A 333 -27.04 -13.11 2.51
N ASN A 334 -26.95 -14.30 1.89
CA ASN A 334 -26.74 -14.48 0.45
C ASN A 334 -28.00 -14.98 -0.27
N ASN A 335 -29.14 -15.07 0.41
CA ASN A 335 -30.40 -15.64 -0.09
C ASN A 335 -30.25 -17.05 -0.71
N LEU A 336 -29.26 -17.84 -0.25
CA LEU A 336 -29.00 -19.17 -0.80
C LEU A 336 -30.15 -20.14 -0.53
N ASP A 337 -30.85 -19.96 0.59
CA ASP A 337 -32.11 -20.63 0.92
C ASP A 337 -33.21 -20.31 -0.10
N VAL A 338 -33.41 -19.03 -0.43
CA VAL A 338 -34.40 -18.58 -1.42
C VAL A 338 -34.07 -19.12 -2.82
N TYR A 339 -32.80 -19.01 -3.25
CA TYR A 339 -32.37 -19.51 -4.56
C TYR A 339 -32.43 -21.04 -4.63
N GLY A 340 -32.12 -21.73 -3.53
CA GLY A 340 -32.27 -23.18 -3.43
C GLY A 340 -33.71 -23.62 -3.65
N VAL A 341 -34.69 -22.95 -3.02
CA VAL A 341 -36.12 -23.22 -3.22
C VAL A 341 -36.54 -22.94 -4.67
N LEU A 342 -36.13 -21.80 -5.24
CA LEU A 342 -36.44 -21.47 -6.63
C LEU A 342 -35.90 -22.52 -7.62
N PHE A 343 -34.68 -23.00 -7.39
CA PHE A 343 -34.06 -24.05 -8.21
C PHE A 343 -34.86 -25.36 -8.16
N ILE A 344 -35.32 -25.78 -6.97
CA ILE A 344 -36.16 -26.96 -6.81
C ILE A 344 -37.49 -26.81 -7.57
N ILE A 345 -38.12 -25.64 -7.52
CA ILE A 345 -39.36 -25.36 -8.26
C ILE A 345 -39.15 -25.50 -9.77
N ILE A 346 -38.05 -24.94 -10.30
CA ILE A 346 -37.71 -25.05 -11.72
C ILE A 346 -37.50 -26.51 -12.14
N LEU A 347 -36.76 -27.30 -11.35
CA LEU A 347 -36.58 -28.72 -11.63
C LEU A 347 -37.90 -29.51 -11.62
N ALA A 348 -38.81 -29.19 -10.69
CA ALA A 348 -40.12 -29.81 -10.65
C ALA A 348 -40.96 -29.49 -11.90
N LEU A 349 -40.97 -28.23 -12.35
CA LEU A 349 -41.66 -27.81 -13.58
C LEU A 349 -41.08 -28.49 -14.83
N ILE A 350 -39.75 -28.59 -14.92
CA ILE A 350 -39.07 -29.31 -16.01
C ILE A 350 -39.47 -30.80 -16.00
N GLY A 351 -39.47 -31.44 -14.83
CA GLY A 351 -39.88 -32.83 -14.67
C GLY A 351 -41.34 -33.07 -15.08
N ILE A 352 -42.25 -32.15 -14.78
CA ILE A 352 -43.65 -32.21 -15.22
C ILE A 352 -43.74 -32.07 -16.74
N ALA A 353 -43.02 -31.12 -17.34
CA ALA A 353 -43.01 -30.92 -18.79
C ALA A 353 -42.51 -32.16 -19.55
N PHE A 354 -41.44 -32.80 -19.07
CA PHE A 354 -40.93 -34.06 -19.64
C PHE A 354 -41.90 -35.25 -19.51
N LYS A 355 -42.88 -35.18 -18.60
CA LYS A 355 -43.90 -36.22 -18.44
C LYS A 355 -45.13 -35.98 -19.32
N LEU A 356 -45.29 -34.75 -19.83
CA LEU A 356 -46.40 -34.33 -20.70
C LEU A 356 -46.06 -34.39 -22.20
N ILE A 357 -44.77 -34.57 -22.53
CA ILE A 357 -44.24 -34.92 -23.86
C ILE A 357 -44.07 -36.44 -23.90
#